data_AF-A0A842PGD7-F1
#
_entry.id   AF-A0A842PGD7-F1
#
_cell.length_a   1.000
_cell.length_b   1.000
_cell.length_c   1.000
_cell.angle_alpha   90.00
_cell.angle_beta   90.00
_cell.angle_gamma   90.00
#
_symmetry.space_group_name_H-M   'P 1'
#
loop_
_entity.id
_entity.type
_entity.pdbx_description
1 polymer ?
#
loop_
_entity_poly.entity_id
_entity_poly.type
_entity_poly.pdbx_seq_one_letter_code
_entity_poly.pdbx_strand_id
1 'polypeptide(L)'
;METGSSREALPHDRSAEIWVDHKATEKLSASIRRWVTTLMHDEGITNPLARDEETVKAKVWTKQEGILAGLNAADHLLREWMPGATWRWSIGDGAKVNAGKVILDIEGGREQVLAAERIILNLIGRLSGIATNAAHWQEKAAPVAVASTRKVHWGLLDKWAIHLGGGLTHRLTRKDARMIKENDLATMIHKDEKRPHGIARVVNELDLENLGAFVVLEVRTIDEAIAAAETWAQRMEKEGEKDRLTVMLDNMDGEKAKEVILDLETRQFRDLIIIEASGGISFEDLTTWSDLGVDVISSSKLHCGTSALDVSMLFDGA
;
A
#
# COMPACT_ATOMS: atom_id res chain seq x y z
N MET A 1 -24.44 10.28 23.23
CA MET A 1 -24.52 10.88 21.89
C MET A 1 -23.68 10.01 20.99
N GLU A 2 -24.35 9.06 20.35
CA GLU A 2 -23.76 8.09 19.43
C GLU A 2 -23.31 8.83 18.17
N THR A 3 -22.00 8.89 17.94
CA THR A 3 -21.42 9.35 16.69
C THR A 3 -21.58 8.23 15.65
N GLY A 4 -22.21 8.57 14.53
CA GLY A 4 -22.72 7.64 13.54
C GLY A 4 -21.70 6.71 12.89
N SER A 5 -22.24 5.56 12.47
CA SER A 5 -21.76 4.64 11.45
C SER A 5 -20.28 4.25 11.52
N SER A 6 -20.01 3.16 12.24
CA SER A 6 -18.84 2.33 11.97
C SER A 6 -18.96 1.79 10.54
N ARG A 7 -18.42 2.50 9.55
CA ARG A 7 -18.10 1.88 8.26
C ARG A 7 -17.23 0.66 8.57
N GLU A 8 -17.78 -0.54 8.38
CA GLU A 8 -17.05 -1.79 8.56
C GLU A 8 -15.68 -1.72 7.89
N ALA A 9 -14.66 -2.27 8.56
CA ALA A 9 -13.28 -2.25 8.12
C ALA A 9 -13.18 -2.53 6.60
N LEU A 10 -12.54 -1.62 5.87
CA LEU A 10 -12.40 -1.74 4.42
C LEU A 10 -11.50 -2.94 4.10
N PRO A 11 -11.90 -3.86 3.21
CA PRO A 11 -11.13 -5.06 2.90
C PRO A 11 -9.81 -4.75 2.19
N HIS A 12 -9.65 -3.51 1.69
CA HIS A 12 -8.40 -2.98 1.16
C HIS A 12 -7.28 -2.94 2.19
N ASP A 13 -7.59 -2.92 3.49
CA ASP A 13 -6.57 -3.09 4.53
C ASP A 13 -6.15 -4.56 4.65
N ARG A 14 -4.98 -4.88 4.09
CA ARG A 14 -4.33 -6.18 4.18
C ARG A 14 -3.08 -6.10 5.03
N SER A 15 -2.95 -5.09 5.90
CA SER A 15 -1.79 -4.92 6.78
C SER A 15 -1.56 -6.10 7.72
N ALA A 16 -2.62 -6.74 8.20
CA ALA A 16 -2.54 -7.95 9.04
C ALA A 16 -1.84 -9.13 8.34
N GLU A 17 -1.77 -9.16 7.01
CA GLU A 17 -1.04 -10.19 6.27
C GLU A 17 0.48 -9.96 6.25
N ILE A 18 0.93 -8.75 6.56
CA ILE A 18 2.34 -8.33 6.54
C ILE A 18 2.90 -7.95 7.91
N TRP A 19 2.04 -7.63 8.87
CA TRP A 19 2.43 -7.24 10.22
C TRP A 19 1.41 -7.72 11.27
N VAL A 20 1.87 -8.46 12.29
CA VAL A 20 1.04 -9.02 13.37
C VAL A 20 1.86 -9.01 14.67
N ASP A 21 1.25 -8.74 15.82
CA ASP A 21 1.90 -8.79 17.14
C ASP A 21 3.24 -8.03 17.22
N HIS A 22 3.27 -6.81 16.66
CA HIS A 22 4.46 -5.95 16.62
C HIS A 22 5.67 -6.55 15.88
N LYS A 23 5.47 -7.50 14.97
CA LYS A 23 6.51 -8.10 14.14
C LYS A 23 6.06 -8.27 12.69
N ALA A 24 7.03 -8.23 11.78
CA ALA A 24 6.82 -8.60 10.39
C ALA A 24 6.40 -10.07 10.28
N THR A 25 5.38 -10.36 9.46
CA THR A 25 5.03 -11.75 9.13
C THR A 25 6.14 -12.38 8.27
N GLU A 26 6.10 -13.70 8.08
CA GLU A 26 7.02 -14.37 7.15
C GLU A 26 6.88 -13.80 5.72
N LYS A 27 5.67 -13.38 5.34
CA LYS A 27 5.40 -12.79 4.01
C LYS A 27 6.22 -11.50 3.80
N LEU A 28 6.20 -10.59 4.77
CA LEU A 28 6.99 -9.36 4.72
C LEU A 28 8.48 -9.64 4.92
N SER A 29 8.83 -10.49 5.88
CA SER A 29 10.22 -10.87 6.19
C SER A 29 10.92 -11.50 4.98
N ALA A 30 10.25 -12.39 4.25
CA ALA A 30 10.77 -12.97 3.02
C ALA A 30 10.96 -11.93 1.91
N SER A 31 10.08 -10.92 1.84
CA SER A 31 10.25 -9.80 0.91
C SER A 31 11.44 -8.92 1.27
N ILE A 32 11.61 -8.61 2.56
CA ILE A 32 12.77 -7.88 3.08
C ILE A 32 14.05 -8.63 2.74
N ARG A 33 14.12 -9.93 3.04
CA ARG A 33 15.28 -10.76 2.75
C ARG A 33 15.68 -10.70 1.29
N ARG A 34 14.72 -10.89 0.36
CA ARG A 34 15.00 -10.83 -1.08
C ARG A 34 15.59 -9.48 -1.50
N TRP A 35 14.99 -8.37 -1.07
CA TRP A 35 15.47 -7.04 -1.45
C TRP A 35 16.83 -6.71 -0.84
N VAL A 36 17.02 -7.01 0.45
CA VAL A 36 18.31 -6.79 1.12
C VAL A 36 19.40 -7.62 0.43
N THR A 37 19.15 -8.91 0.14
CA THR A 37 20.11 -9.75 -0.60
C THR A 37 20.42 -9.18 -1.98
N THR A 38 19.41 -8.73 -2.74
CA THR A 38 19.62 -8.10 -4.05
C THR A 38 20.51 -6.86 -3.91
N LEU A 39 20.22 -5.97 -2.97
CA LEU A 39 20.99 -4.73 -2.76
C LEU A 39 22.45 -5.00 -2.37
N MET A 40 22.70 -6.01 -1.51
CA MET A 40 24.07 -6.41 -1.16
C MET A 40 24.80 -7.03 -2.35
N HIS A 41 24.12 -7.87 -3.13
CA HIS A 41 24.71 -8.50 -4.32
C HIS A 41 25.04 -7.49 -5.43
N ASP A 42 24.22 -6.45 -5.59
CA ASP A 42 24.48 -5.37 -6.57
C ASP A 42 25.75 -4.57 -6.21
N GLU A 43 26.13 -4.53 -4.92
CA GLU A 43 27.42 -3.99 -4.43
C GLU A 43 28.57 -5.02 -4.52
N GLY A 44 28.34 -6.19 -5.13
CA GLY A 44 29.34 -7.27 -5.26
C GLY A 44 29.55 -8.09 -3.98
N ILE A 45 28.75 -7.87 -2.94
CA ILE A 45 28.87 -8.56 -1.64
C ILE A 45 27.92 -9.75 -1.63
N THR A 46 28.48 -10.95 -1.79
CA THR A 46 27.70 -12.20 -1.90
C THR A 46 27.65 -13.01 -0.62
N ASN A 47 28.38 -12.59 0.42
CA ASN A 47 28.42 -13.23 1.73
C ASN A 47 28.44 -12.15 2.83
N PRO A 48 27.99 -12.47 4.06
CA PRO A 48 28.13 -11.58 5.21
C PRO A 48 29.59 -11.15 5.41
N LEU A 49 29.81 -9.87 5.69
CA LEU A 49 31.14 -9.31 5.90
C LEU A 49 31.55 -9.58 7.34
N ALA A 50 32.74 -10.16 7.57
CA ALA A 50 33.25 -10.35 8.92
C ALA A 50 33.54 -9.00 9.60
N ARG A 51 33.60 -8.98 10.94
CA ARG A 51 34.03 -7.78 11.68
C ARG A 51 35.55 -7.68 11.63
N ASP A 52 36.04 -6.60 11.05
CA ASP A 52 37.48 -6.28 10.96
C ASP A 52 38.08 -5.89 12.33
N GLU A 53 39.42 -5.91 12.43
CA GLU A 53 40.14 -5.37 13.61
C GLU A 53 39.92 -3.86 13.77
N GLU A 54 39.82 -3.14 12.65
CA GLU A 54 39.53 -1.70 12.64
C GLU A 54 38.02 -1.46 12.79
N THR A 55 37.61 -1.00 13.97
CA THR A 55 36.21 -0.73 14.28
C THR A 55 35.89 0.76 14.16
N VAL A 56 34.70 1.07 13.66
CA VAL A 56 34.20 2.44 13.53
C VAL A 56 32.83 2.57 14.19
N LYS A 57 32.53 3.79 14.65
CA LYS A 57 31.21 4.20 15.12
C LYS A 57 30.59 5.14 14.11
N ALA A 58 29.29 5.02 13.89
CA ALA A 58 28.55 5.93 13.03
C ALA A 58 27.15 6.21 13.57
N LYS A 59 26.59 7.34 13.14
CA LYS A 59 25.22 7.76 13.45
C LYS A 59 24.46 8.03 12.18
N VAL A 60 23.20 7.60 12.13
CA VAL A 60 22.25 8.00 11.08
C VAL A 60 21.26 9.00 11.66
N TRP A 61 21.00 10.08 10.94
CA TRP A 61 19.97 11.06 11.29
C TRP A 61 19.17 11.49 10.07
N THR A 62 17.97 12.02 10.30
CA THR A 62 17.17 12.66 9.25
C THR A 62 17.48 14.15 9.16
N LYS A 63 17.51 14.69 7.94
CA LYS A 63 17.72 16.12 7.65
C LYS A 63 16.42 16.89 7.46
N GLN A 64 15.27 16.21 7.48
CA GLN A 64 13.95 16.83 7.31
C GLN A 64 12.89 16.13 8.18
N GLU A 65 11.69 16.70 8.22
CA GLU A 65 10.56 16.06 8.89
C GLU A 65 9.92 14.97 8.03
N GLY A 66 9.23 14.02 8.66
CA GLY A 66 8.49 12.98 7.96
C GLY A 66 8.07 11.81 8.86
N ILE A 67 7.68 10.71 8.21
CA ILE A 67 7.35 9.43 8.87
C ILE A 67 8.43 8.43 8.51
N LEU A 68 9.02 7.79 9.52
CA LEU A 68 10.03 6.77 9.32
C LEU A 68 9.40 5.46 8.84
N ALA A 69 10.03 4.86 7.84
CA ALA A 69 9.77 3.51 7.39
C ALA A 69 11.06 2.87 6.85
N GLY A 70 11.13 1.54 6.92
CA GLY A 70 12.26 0.77 6.42
C GLY A 70 13.28 0.37 7.48
N LEU A 71 13.05 0.70 8.75
CA LEU A 71 13.94 0.35 9.86
C LEU A 71 14.01 -1.17 10.04
N ASN A 72 12.89 -1.88 9.90
CA ASN A 72 12.88 -3.35 9.93
C ASN A 72 13.71 -3.98 8.80
N ALA A 73 13.75 -3.34 7.62
CA ALA A 73 14.54 -3.83 6.49
C ALA A 73 16.04 -3.55 6.71
N ALA A 74 16.37 -2.37 7.22
CA ALA A 74 17.75 -2.05 7.61
C ALA A 74 18.22 -2.94 8.76
N ASP A 75 17.39 -3.22 9.77
CA ASP A 75 17.71 -4.14 10.87
C ASP A 75 18.02 -5.55 10.38
N HIS A 76 17.25 -6.05 9.40
CA HIS A 76 17.56 -7.32 8.75
C HIS A 76 18.93 -7.31 8.07
N LEU A 77 19.29 -6.23 7.37
CA LEU A 77 20.62 -6.07 6.78
C LEU A 77 21.70 -6.16 7.85
N LEU A 78 21.59 -5.35 8.91
CA LEU A 78 22.56 -5.29 10.00
C LEU A 78 22.76 -6.68 10.64
N ARG A 79 21.66 -7.38 10.91
CA ARG A 79 21.68 -8.70 11.54
C ARG A 79 22.31 -9.78 10.67
N GLU A 80 21.96 -9.85 9.39
CA GLU A 80 22.37 -10.97 8.54
C GLU A 80 23.71 -10.73 7.84
N TRP A 81 24.08 -9.46 7.57
CA TRP A 81 25.23 -9.12 6.73
C TRP A 81 26.41 -8.51 7.49
N MET A 82 26.22 -8.11 8.74
CA MET A 82 27.26 -7.50 9.59
C MET A 82 27.46 -8.28 10.90
N PRO A 83 27.84 -9.57 10.85
CA PRO A 83 28.11 -10.36 12.06
C PRO A 83 29.12 -9.65 12.96
N GLY A 84 28.82 -9.62 14.26
CA GLY A 84 29.65 -8.97 15.28
C GLY A 84 29.50 -7.45 15.36
N ALA A 85 28.76 -6.79 14.46
CA ALA A 85 28.38 -5.39 14.64
C ALA A 85 27.35 -5.25 15.79
N THR A 86 27.30 -4.06 16.37
CA THR A 86 26.32 -3.70 17.40
C THR A 86 25.62 -2.41 17.00
N TRP A 87 24.31 -2.32 17.21
CA TRP A 87 23.54 -1.14 16.84
C TRP A 87 22.36 -0.92 17.77
N ARG A 88 21.82 0.30 17.74
CA ARG A 88 20.65 0.69 18.51
C ARG A 88 19.78 1.65 17.71
N TRP A 89 18.52 1.27 17.51
CA TRP A 89 17.47 2.15 17.01
C TRP A 89 16.95 3.05 18.13
N SER A 90 16.83 4.35 17.87
CA SER A 90 16.28 5.31 18.85
C SER A 90 14.75 5.44 18.76
N ILE A 91 14.16 4.87 17.71
CA ILE A 91 12.77 5.04 17.30
C ILE A 91 12.38 3.89 16.34
N GLY A 92 11.09 3.63 16.17
CA GLY A 92 10.58 2.55 15.31
C GLY A 92 9.90 3.04 14.02
N ASP A 93 9.63 2.10 13.12
CA ASP A 93 8.81 2.31 11.92
C ASP A 93 7.44 2.91 12.29
N GLY A 94 6.94 3.84 11.46
CA GLY A 94 5.68 4.56 11.65
C GLY A 94 5.78 5.82 12.51
N ALA A 95 6.93 6.08 13.12
CA ALA A 95 7.09 7.25 13.96
C ALA A 95 7.30 8.53 13.14
N LYS A 96 6.66 9.62 13.60
CA LYS A 96 6.92 10.98 13.10
C LYS A 96 8.27 11.50 13.63
N VAL A 97 9.03 12.15 12.76
CA VAL A 97 10.35 12.72 13.08
C VAL A 97 10.49 14.13 12.55
N ASN A 98 11.38 14.90 13.19
CA ASN A 98 11.80 16.23 12.76
C ASN A 98 13.26 16.18 12.29
N ALA A 99 13.68 17.21 11.53
CA ALA A 99 15.06 17.39 11.13
C ALA A 99 16.04 17.34 12.33
N GLY A 100 17.18 16.69 12.14
CA GLY A 100 18.20 16.49 13.17
C GLY A 100 17.97 15.29 14.09
N LYS A 101 16.84 14.58 13.98
CA LYS A 101 16.60 13.38 14.79
C LYS A 101 17.56 12.26 14.40
N VAL A 102 18.41 11.85 15.35
CA VAL A 102 19.22 10.63 15.25
C VAL A 102 18.32 9.41 15.36
N ILE A 103 18.45 8.47 14.41
CA ILE A 103 17.60 7.28 14.28
C ILE A 103 18.36 5.97 14.57
N LEU A 104 19.66 5.91 14.28
CA LEU A 104 20.50 4.73 14.45
C LEU A 104 21.88 5.14 14.99
N ASP A 105 22.33 4.45 16.04
CA ASP A 105 23.74 4.36 16.41
C ASP A 105 24.26 2.98 15.98
N ILE A 106 25.43 2.91 15.33
CA ILE A 106 26.06 1.66 14.90
C ILE A 106 27.55 1.65 15.22
N GLU A 107 28.05 0.47 15.62
CA GLU A 107 29.47 0.18 15.76
C GLU A 107 29.78 -1.17 15.10
N GLY A 108 30.73 -1.19 14.17
CA GLY A 108 31.10 -2.38 13.40
C GLY A 108 32.50 -2.28 12.79
N GLY A 109 32.90 -3.32 12.05
CA GLY A 109 34.12 -3.27 11.24
C GLY A 109 34.02 -2.17 10.17
N ARG A 110 35.14 -1.51 9.88
CA ARG A 110 35.18 -0.40 8.93
C ARG A 110 34.60 -0.78 7.57
N GLU A 111 34.95 -1.95 7.03
CA GLU A 111 34.43 -2.38 5.72
C GLU A 111 32.94 -2.70 5.79
N GLN A 112 32.48 -3.31 6.87
CA GLN A 112 31.05 -3.61 7.08
C GLN A 112 30.20 -2.34 7.04
N VAL A 113 30.59 -1.31 7.81
CA VAL A 113 29.79 -0.08 7.94
C VAL A 113 29.79 0.72 6.64
N LEU A 114 30.95 0.82 5.96
CA LEU A 114 31.06 1.51 4.66
C LEU A 114 30.23 0.82 3.58
N ALA A 115 30.28 -0.51 3.50
CA ALA A 115 29.49 -1.29 2.55
C ALA A 115 27.97 -1.17 2.79
N ALA A 116 27.55 -1.17 4.06
CA ALA A 116 26.15 -1.11 4.43
C ALA A 116 25.54 0.30 4.32
N GLU A 117 26.36 1.36 4.39
CA GLU A 117 25.92 2.75 4.48
C GLU A 117 24.86 3.10 3.44
N ARG A 118 25.20 2.98 2.15
CA ARG A 118 24.32 3.40 1.06
C ARG A 118 23.02 2.59 1.05
N ILE A 119 23.10 1.30 1.37
CA ILE A 119 21.94 0.42 1.38
C ILE A 119 21.00 0.79 2.54
N ILE A 120 21.52 1.04 3.74
CA ILE A 120 20.74 1.50 4.89
C ILE A 120 20.04 2.83 4.57
N LEU A 121 20.78 3.81 4.03
CA LEU A 121 20.23 5.13 3.68
C LEU A 121 19.17 5.02 2.58
N ASN A 122 19.38 4.17 1.57
CA ASN A 122 18.40 3.94 0.51
C ASN A 122 17.13 3.27 1.05
N LEU A 123 17.27 2.27 1.93
CA LEU A 123 16.14 1.56 2.54
C LEU A 123 15.26 2.53 3.35
N ILE A 124 15.88 3.26 4.27
CA ILE A 124 15.18 4.19 5.16
C ILE A 124 14.65 5.37 4.36
N GLY A 125 15.49 6.02 3.54
CA GLY A 125 15.11 7.22 2.81
C GLY A 125 13.94 6.99 1.86
N ARG A 126 14.02 5.94 1.02
CA ARG A 126 12.95 5.64 0.06
C ARG A 126 11.63 5.33 0.75
N LEU A 127 11.64 4.41 1.70
CA LEU A 127 10.41 3.96 2.36
C LEU A 127 9.81 5.05 3.23
N SER A 128 10.63 5.83 3.94
CA SER A 128 10.16 6.98 4.71
C SER A 128 9.56 8.06 3.81
N GLY A 129 10.13 8.28 2.62
CA GLY A 129 9.54 9.17 1.61
C GLY A 129 8.12 8.74 1.22
N ILE A 130 7.92 7.45 0.95
CA ILE A 130 6.61 6.87 0.64
C ILE A 130 5.64 7.05 1.83
N ALA A 131 6.06 6.71 3.05
CA ALA A 131 5.22 6.82 4.24
C ALA A 131 4.79 8.27 4.50
N THR A 132 5.72 9.22 4.35
CA THR A 132 5.45 10.66 4.50
C THR A 132 4.45 11.15 3.47
N ASN A 133 4.63 10.80 2.20
CA ASN A 133 3.69 11.18 1.15
C ASN A 133 2.31 10.53 1.34
N ALA A 134 2.25 9.26 1.74
CA ALA A 134 0.99 8.59 2.05
C ALA A 134 0.23 9.29 3.18
N ALA A 135 0.92 9.78 4.22
CA ALA A 135 0.29 10.56 5.28
C ALA A 135 -0.27 11.90 4.79
N HIS A 136 0.45 12.62 3.94
CA HIS A 136 -0.08 13.85 3.33
C HIS A 136 -1.33 13.57 2.47
N TRP A 137 -1.33 12.47 1.71
CA TRP A 137 -2.48 12.05 0.92
C TRP A 137 -3.68 11.67 1.81
N GLN A 138 -3.45 10.88 2.86
CA GLN A 138 -4.51 10.47 3.78
C GLN A 138 -5.09 11.66 4.56
N GLU A 139 -4.26 12.61 4.99
CA GLU A 139 -4.72 13.82 5.66
C GLU A 139 -5.65 14.64 4.76
N LYS A 140 -5.28 14.82 3.48
CA LYS A 140 -6.08 15.61 2.54
C LYS A 140 -7.37 14.90 2.09
N ALA A 141 -7.35 13.57 1.99
CA ALA A 141 -8.50 12.77 1.60
C ALA A 141 -9.46 12.47 2.75
N ALA A 142 -9.09 12.77 4.00
CA ALA A 142 -9.92 12.46 5.15
C ALA A 142 -11.33 13.08 5.00
N PRO A 143 -12.41 12.33 5.32
CA PRO A 143 -12.43 11.04 6.00
C PRO A 143 -12.32 9.80 5.07
N VAL A 144 -12.16 9.98 3.75
CA VAL A 144 -12.01 8.88 2.79
C VAL A 144 -10.63 8.23 2.93
N ALA A 145 -10.58 6.90 2.81
CA ALA A 145 -9.33 6.17 2.88
C ALA A 145 -8.59 6.23 1.55
N VAL A 146 -7.27 6.42 1.59
CA VAL A 146 -6.42 6.28 0.40
C VAL A 146 -5.82 4.89 0.34
N ALA A 147 -5.72 4.29 -0.86
CA ALA A 147 -5.19 2.94 -1.03
C ALA A 147 -4.04 2.88 -2.03
N SER A 148 -3.07 1.99 -1.77
CA SER A 148 -1.98 1.71 -2.70
C SER A 148 -2.46 0.96 -3.94
N THR A 149 -1.54 0.77 -4.90
CA THR A 149 -1.79 -0.05 -6.09
C THR A 149 -0.78 -1.20 -6.15
N ARG A 150 -0.74 -1.92 -7.27
CA ARG A 150 0.32 -2.90 -7.57
C ARG A 150 1.46 -2.32 -8.40
N LYS A 151 1.47 -1.01 -8.68
CA LYS A 151 2.57 -0.30 -9.36
C LYS A 151 3.72 0.00 -8.39
N VAL A 152 4.22 -1.05 -7.74
CA VAL A 152 5.26 -0.96 -6.70
C VAL A 152 6.64 -1.21 -7.29
N HIS A 153 7.67 -0.60 -6.69
CA HIS A 153 9.06 -0.85 -7.06
C HIS A 153 9.68 -1.87 -6.11
N TRP A 154 9.49 -1.74 -4.79
CA TRP A 154 10.02 -2.70 -3.80
C TRP A 154 8.99 -3.68 -3.25
N GLY A 155 7.95 -3.96 -4.03
CA GLY A 155 6.97 -4.99 -3.69
C GLY A 155 6.20 -4.67 -2.41
N LEU A 156 6.28 -5.56 -1.43
CA LEU A 156 5.58 -5.41 -0.15
C LEU A 156 6.15 -4.31 0.73
N LEU A 157 7.42 -3.91 0.55
CA LEU A 157 8.02 -2.84 1.35
C LEU A 157 7.36 -1.49 1.03
N ASP A 158 7.05 -1.21 -0.24
CA ASP A 158 6.31 -0.01 -0.63
C ASP A 158 4.90 0.00 0.01
N LYS A 159 4.21 -1.16 0.02
CA LYS A 159 2.88 -1.28 0.65
C LYS A 159 2.94 -1.11 2.16
N TRP A 160 3.98 -1.63 2.80
CA TRP A 160 4.23 -1.43 4.23
C TRP A 160 4.45 0.05 4.56
N ALA A 161 5.28 0.74 3.79
CA ALA A 161 5.49 2.18 3.95
C ALA A 161 4.19 2.99 3.81
N ILE A 162 3.34 2.67 2.83
CA ILE A 162 2.04 3.34 2.67
C ILE A 162 1.15 3.11 3.91
N HIS A 163 1.12 1.89 4.43
CA HIS A 163 0.37 1.58 5.66
C HIS A 163 0.87 2.35 6.87
N LEU A 164 2.19 2.46 7.05
CA LEU A 164 2.78 3.30 8.10
C LEU A 164 2.42 4.78 7.96
N GLY A 165 2.18 5.25 6.73
CA GLY A 165 1.65 6.58 6.45
C GLY A 165 0.14 6.72 6.63
N GLY A 166 -0.58 5.67 7.03
CA GLY A 166 -2.03 5.68 7.24
C GLY A 166 -2.87 5.34 6.01
N GLY A 167 -2.26 4.98 4.87
CA GLY A 167 -2.98 4.49 3.70
C GLY A 167 -3.25 2.98 3.77
N LEU A 168 -4.21 2.50 2.97
CA LEU A 168 -4.53 1.08 2.87
C LEU A 168 -3.57 0.36 1.91
N THR A 169 -3.24 -0.89 2.23
CA THR A 169 -2.33 -1.67 1.38
C THR A 169 -2.95 -2.07 0.05
N HIS A 170 -4.27 -2.06 -0.09
CA HIS A 170 -5.00 -2.79 -1.14
C HIS A 170 -4.55 -4.28 -1.15
N ARG A 171 -5.06 -5.08 -2.09
CA ARG A 171 -4.53 -6.43 -2.36
C ARG A 171 -3.00 -6.47 -2.50
N LEU A 172 -2.38 -7.42 -1.82
CA LEU A 172 -0.93 -7.61 -1.80
C LEU A 172 -0.41 -8.32 -3.04
N THR A 173 -1.16 -9.32 -3.53
CA THR A 173 -0.80 -10.13 -4.70
C THR A 173 -2.01 -10.31 -5.63
N ARG A 174 -1.83 -10.96 -6.80
CA ARG A 174 -2.97 -11.34 -7.66
C ARG A 174 -3.90 -12.34 -7.01
N LYS A 175 -3.37 -13.21 -6.12
CA LYS A 175 -4.13 -14.26 -5.43
C LYS A 175 -4.82 -13.77 -4.16
N ASP A 176 -4.34 -12.67 -3.59
CA ASP A 176 -4.87 -12.12 -2.34
C ASP A 176 -6.29 -11.54 -2.50
N ALA A 177 -6.60 -10.97 -3.66
CA ALA A 177 -7.96 -10.52 -3.99
C ALA A 177 -8.19 -10.55 -5.50
N ARG A 178 -9.37 -11.04 -5.90
CA ARG A 178 -9.81 -11.04 -7.29
C ARG A 178 -10.05 -9.60 -7.74
N MET A 179 -9.51 -9.27 -8.91
CA MET A 179 -9.78 -7.98 -9.55
C MET A 179 -10.02 -8.25 -11.02
N ILE A 180 -11.20 -7.88 -11.48
CA ILE A 180 -11.66 -8.05 -12.85
C ILE A 180 -11.49 -6.70 -13.52
N LYS A 181 -10.54 -6.64 -14.45
CA LYS A 181 -10.18 -5.43 -15.19
C LYS A 181 -10.80 -5.45 -16.58
N GLU A 182 -10.63 -4.35 -17.31
CA GLU A 182 -11.04 -4.26 -18.71
C GLU A 182 -10.51 -5.42 -19.57
N ASN A 183 -9.24 -5.81 -19.38
CA ASN A 183 -8.66 -6.92 -20.15
C ASN A 183 -9.31 -8.27 -19.81
N ASP A 184 -9.74 -8.48 -18.56
CA ASP A 184 -10.46 -9.68 -18.16
C ASP A 184 -11.87 -9.67 -18.78
N LEU A 185 -12.58 -8.55 -18.66
CA LEU A 185 -13.91 -8.34 -19.25
C LEU A 185 -13.90 -8.54 -20.77
N ALA A 186 -12.89 -8.03 -21.47
CA ALA A 186 -12.75 -8.20 -22.92
C ALA A 186 -12.66 -9.67 -23.35
N THR A 187 -12.24 -10.58 -22.46
CA THR A 187 -12.20 -12.02 -22.73
C THR A 187 -13.42 -12.78 -22.23
N MET A 188 -14.15 -12.21 -21.28
CA MET A 188 -15.30 -12.84 -20.64
C MET A 188 -16.62 -12.47 -21.30
N ILE A 189 -16.74 -11.24 -21.82
CA ILE A 189 -17.94 -10.70 -22.46
C ILE A 189 -18.01 -11.19 -23.91
N HIS A 190 -19.17 -11.71 -24.32
CA HIS A 190 -19.37 -12.18 -25.68
C HIS A 190 -19.44 -11.00 -26.66
N LYS A 191 -18.97 -11.18 -27.90
CA LYS A 191 -18.90 -10.09 -28.89
C LYS A 191 -20.25 -9.44 -29.20
N ASP A 192 -21.33 -10.21 -29.13
CA ASP A 192 -22.69 -9.75 -29.43
C ASP A 192 -23.45 -9.25 -28.18
N GLU A 193 -22.81 -9.29 -27.01
CA GLU A 193 -23.40 -8.91 -25.73
C GLU A 193 -23.12 -7.44 -25.42
N LYS A 194 -24.17 -6.69 -25.06
CA LYS A 194 -23.98 -5.32 -24.55
C LYS A 194 -23.19 -5.37 -23.25
N ARG A 195 -22.20 -4.49 -23.08
CA ARG A 195 -21.28 -4.51 -21.93
C ARG A 195 -21.96 -4.61 -20.55
N PRO A 196 -23.02 -3.83 -20.22
CA PRO A 196 -23.69 -3.98 -18.93
C PRO A 196 -24.30 -5.38 -18.69
N HIS A 197 -24.81 -6.03 -19.74
CA HIS A 197 -25.34 -7.40 -19.64
C HIS A 197 -24.21 -8.41 -19.41
N GLY A 198 -23.09 -8.23 -20.11
CA GLY A 198 -21.89 -9.06 -19.91
C GLY A 198 -21.30 -8.91 -18.51
N ILE A 199 -21.31 -7.70 -17.95
CA ILE A 199 -20.90 -7.47 -16.56
C ILE A 199 -21.83 -8.19 -15.60
N ALA A 200 -23.14 -8.04 -15.75
CA ALA A 200 -24.11 -8.74 -14.92
C ALA A 200 -23.87 -10.26 -14.94
N ARG A 201 -23.73 -10.85 -16.14
CA ARG A 201 -23.42 -12.28 -16.27
C ARG A 201 -22.10 -12.66 -15.57
N VAL A 202 -21.03 -11.91 -15.82
CA VAL A 202 -19.72 -12.17 -15.19
C VAL A 202 -19.81 -12.13 -13.67
N VAL A 203 -20.51 -11.13 -13.11
CA VAL A 203 -20.71 -10.99 -11.65
C VAL A 203 -21.52 -12.17 -11.09
N ASN A 204 -22.57 -12.59 -11.80
CA ASN A 204 -23.41 -13.72 -11.41
C ASN A 204 -22.66 -15.08 -11.49
N GLU A 205 -21.69 -15.21 -12.41
CA GLU A 205 -20.88 -16.42 -12.60
C GLU A 205 -19.63 -16.46 -11.72
N LEU A 206 -19.38 -15.46 -10.87
CA LEU A 206 -18.21 -15.46 -9.99
C LEU A 206 -18.26 -16.64 -9.01
N ASP A 207 -17.12 -17.31 -8.86
CA ASP A 207 -16.92 -18.32 -7.84
C ASP A 207 -16.57 -17.63 -6.51
N LEU A 208 -17.55 -17.57 -5.59
CA LEU A 208 -17.42 -16.88 -4.31
C LEU A 208 -16.40 -17.54 -3.39
N GLU A 209 -16.26 -18.86 -3.47
CA GLU A 209 -15.31 -19.61 -2.64
C GLU A 209 -13.84 -19.26 -2.99
N ASN A 210 -13.60 -18.72 -4.20
CA ASN A 210 -12.26 -18.46 -4.73
C ASN A 210 -11.97 -16.97 -5.04
N LEU A 211 -12.70 -16.04 -4.42
CA LEU A 211 -12.47 -14.59 -4.61
C LEU A 211 -11.20 -14.07 -3.92
N GLY A 212 -10.69 -14.79 -2.93
CA GLY A 212 -9.67 -14.29 -2.01
C GLY A 212 -10.30 -13.39 -0.96
N ALA A 213 -9.58 -12.35 -0.52
CA ALA A 213 -10.02 -11.50 0.58
C ALA A 213 -11.17 -10.54 0.22
N PHE A 214 -11.26 -10.12 -1.05
CA PHE A 214 -12.34 -9.30 -1.59
C PHE A 214 -12.32 -9.35 -3.11
N VAL A 215 -13.38 -8.81 -3.72
CA VAL A 215 -13.50 -8.69 -5.18
C VAL A 215 -13.58 -7.23 -5.59
N VAL A 216 -12.85 -6.90 -6.65
CA VAL A 216 -12.87 -5.58 -7.30
C VAL A 216 -13.29 -5.76 -8.76
N LEU A 217 -14.22 -4.94 -9.23
CA LEU A 217 -14.60 -4.84 -10.63
C LEU A 217 -14.31 -3.42 -11.13
N GLU A 218 -13.47 -3.30 -12.16
CA GLU A 218 -13.28 -2.02 -12.87
C GLU A 218 -14.44 -1.76 -13.81
N VAL A 219 -15.05 -0.58 -13.68
CA VAL A 219 -16.12 -0.08 -14.54
C VAL A 219 -15.77 1.30 -15.07
N ARG A 220 -16.30 1.65 -16.24
CA ARG A 220 -15.99 2.90 -16.95
C ARG A 220 -17.22 3.75 -17.26
N THR A 221 -18.41 3.19 -17.06
CA THR A 221 -19.68 3.90 -17.27
C THR A 221 -20.63 3.68 -16.09
N ILE A 222 -21.62 4.55 -15.98
CA ILE A 222 -22.67 4.45 -14.96
C ILE A 222 -23.45 3.14 -15.14
N ASP A 223 -23.87 2.82 -16.38
CA ASP A 223 -24.59 1.58 -16.69
C ASP A 223 -23.84 0.31 -16.25
N GLU A 224 -22.52 0.29 -16.42
CA GLU A 224 -21.68 -0.83 -15.97
C GLU A 224 -21.65 -0.95 -14.44
N ALA A 225 -21.52 0.18 -13.74
CA ALA A 225 -21.53 0.24 -12.28
C ALA A 225 -22.87 -0.26 -11.70
N ILE A 226 -23.98 0.22 -12.26
CA ILE A 226 -25.32 -0.16 -11.81
C ILE A 226 -25.62 -1.62 -12.11
N ALA A 227 -25.27 -2.13 -13.30
CA ALA A 227 -25.45 -3.53 -13.64
C ALA A 227 -24.67 -4.46 -12.70
N ALA A 228 -23.43 -4.09 -12.36
CA ALA A 228 -22.63 -4.85 -11.41
C ALA A 228 -23.25 -4.86 -10.00
N ALA A 229 -23.64 -3.68 -9.50
CA ALA A 229 -24.18 -3.52 -8.17
C ALA A 229 -25.53 -4.20 -8.00
N GLU A 230 -26.44 -4.04 -8.96
CA GLU A 230 -27.75 -4.68 -8.96
C GLU A 230 -27.63 -6.20 -8.94
N THR A 231 -26.76 -6.74 -9.81
CA THR A 231 -26.54 -8.19 -9.87
C THR A 231 -25.92 -8.72 -8.59
N TRP A 232 -24.93 -8.02 -8.04
CA TRP A 232 -24.31 -8.41 -6.77
C TRP A 232 -25.31 -8.41 -5.61
N ALA A 233 -26.13 -7.35 -5.52
CA ALA A 233 -27.14 -7.24 -4.46
C ALA A 233 -28.17 -8.37 -4.51
N GLN A 234 -28.72 -8.66 -5.70
CA GLN A 234 -29.66 -9.77 -5.90
C GLN A 234 -29.03 -11.13 -5.56
N ARG A 235 -27.74 -11.30 -5.87
CA ARG A 235 -27.02 -12.52 -5.57
C ARG A 235 -26.81 -12.72 -4.06
N MET A 236 -26.32 -11.68 -3.36
CA MET A 236 -26.13 -11.72 -1.91
C MET A 236 -27.45 -11.98 -1.17
N GLU A 237 -28.56 -11.37 -1.62
CA GLU A 237 -29.89 -11.65 -1.07
C GLU A 237 -30.30 -13.12 -1.26
N LYS A 238 -30.09 -13.67 -2.47
CA LYS A 238 -30.41 -15.07 -2.78
C LYS A 238 -29.58 -16.07 -1.98
N GLU A 239 -28.30 -15.79 -1.79
CA GLU A 239 -27.36 -16.68 -1.09
C GLU A 239 -27.39 -16.47 0.44
N GLY A 240 -28.04 -15.39 0.92
CA GLY A 240 -28.11 -15.04 2.34
C GLY A 240 -26.78 -14.52 2.90
N GLU A 241 -25.91 -14.02 2.03
CA GLU A 241 -24.60 -13.48 2.37
C GLU A 241 -24.64 -11.94 2.44
N LYS A 242 -23.56 -11.34 2.94
CA LYS A 242 -23.43 -9.89 3.09
C LYS A 242 -22.08 -9.36 2.60
N ASP A 243 -21.41 -10.14 1.75
CA ASP A 243 -20.13 -9.73 1.20
C ASP A 243 -20.29 -8.49 0.31
N ARG A 244 -19.28 -7.63 0.35
CA ARG A 244 -19.29 -6.37 -0.41
C ARG A 244 -18.48 -6.50 -1.70
N LEU A 245 -19.05 -6.06 -2.81
CA LEU A 245 -18.32 -5.88 -4.06
C LEU A 245 -17.67 -4.50 -4.09
N THR A 246 -16.38 -4.43 -4.40
CA THR A 246 -15.74 -3.16 -4.71
C THR A 246 -15.97 -2.82 -6.18
N VAL A 247 -16.69 -1.74 -6.45
CA VAL A 247 -16.84 -1.16 -7.79
C VAL A 247 -15.82 -0.04 -7.94
N MET A 248 -14.82 -0.27 -8.79
CA MET A 248 -13.76 0.68 -9.08
C MET A 248 -14.13 1.52 -10.31
N LEU A 249 -14.30 2.83 -10.10
CA LEU A 249 -14.58 3.81 -11.14
C LEU A 249 -13.26 4.18 -11.83
N ASP A 250 -12.96 3.59 -13.00
CA ASP A 250 -11.70 3.78 -13.73
C ASP A 250 -11.77 4.98 -14.69
N ASN A 251 -11.06 6.06 -14.37
CA ASN A 251 -11.02 7.32 -15.13
C ASN A 251 -12.40 7.94 -15.38
N MET A 252 -13.35 7.72 -14.46
CA MET A 252 -14.61 8.45 -14.46
C MET A 252 -14.40 9.84 -13.84
N ASP A 253 -15.07 10.84 -14.39
CA ASP A 253 -15.11 12.19 -13.82
C ASP A 253 -16.03 12.24 -12.58
N GLY A 254 -15.91 13.34 -11.82
CA GLY A 254 -16.67 13.51 -10.58
C GLY A 254 -18.20 13.57 -10.78
N GLU A 255 -18.66 14.03 -11.94
CA GLU A 255 -20.10 14.08 -12.26
C GLU A 255 -20.67 12.67 -12.39
N LYS A 256 -20.02 11.81 -13.18
CA LYS A 256 -20.44 10.41 -13.32
C LYS A 256 -20.32 9.65 -12.01
N ALA A 257 -19.27 9.89 -11.23
CA ALA A 257 -19.11 9.24 -9.94
C ALA A 257 -20.26 9.61 -8.99
N LYS A 258 -20.66 10.89 -8.96
CA LYS A 258 -21.81 11.36 -8.19
C LYS A 258 -23.11 10.67 -8.62
N GLU A 259 -23.32 10.53 -9.93
CA GLU A 259 -24.50 9.86 -10.48
C GLU A 259 -24.55 8.38 -10.08
N VAL A 260 -23.43 7.65 -10.17
CA VAL A 260 -23.33 6.27 -9.68
C VAL A 260 -23.70 6.19 -8.20
N ILE A 261 -23.14 7.06 -7.36
CA ILE A 261 -23.40 7.05 -5.91
C ILE A 261 -24.89 7.29 -5.62
N LEU A 262 -25.49 8.30 -6.26
CA LEU A 262 -26.91 8.62 -6.08
C LEU A 262 -27.83 7.46 -6.51
N ASP A 263 -27.52 6.81 -7.62
CA ASP A 263 -28.28 5.66 -8.10
C ASP A 263 -28.18 4.47 -7.15
N LEU A 264 -26.98 4.19 -6.61
CA LEU A 264 -26.76 3.13 -5.62
C LEU A 264 -27.51 3.39 -4.32
N GLU A 265 -27.58 4.64 -3.87
CA GLU A 265 -28.38 5.06 -2.70
C GLU A 265 -29.88 4.91 -2.96
N THR A 266 -30.36 5.41 -4.10
CA THR A 266 -31.78 5.36 -4.48
C THR A 266 -32.30 3.93 -4.60
N ARG A 267 -31.46 3.03 -5.12
CA ARG A 267 -31.77 1.60 -5.27
C ARG A 267 -31.48 0.76 -4.03
N GLN A 268 -30.96 1.37 -2.96
CA GLN A 268 -30.60 0.71 -1.70
C GLN A 268 -29.53 -0.38 -1.84
N PHE A 269 -28.61 -0.23 -2.80
CA PHE A 269 -27.48 -1.16 -3.00
C PHE A 269 -26.21 -0.72 -2.24
N ARG A 270 -26.19 0.49 -1.70
CA ARG A 270 -25.00 1.15 -1.14
C ARG A 270 -24.28 0.33 -0.06
N ASP A 271 -25.01 -0.43 0.76
CA ASP A 271 -24.43 -1.21 1.86
C ASP A 271 -23.63 -2.44 1.38
N LEU A 272 -23.94 -2.95 0.19
CA LEU A 272 -23.25 -4.10 -0.43
C LEU A 272 -22.14 -3.68 -1.39
N ILE A 273 -21.92 -2.38 -1.59
CA ILE A 273 -21.00 -1.84 -2.58
C ILE A 273 -20.00 -0.90 -1.93
N ILE A 274 -18.71 -1.21 -2.13
CA ILE A 274 -17.61 -0.30 -1.82
C ILE A 274 -17.27 0.45 -3.10
N ILE A 275 -17.27 1.78 -3.05
CA ILE A 275 -16.96 2.61 -4.22
C ILE A 275 -15.51 3.06 -4.14
N GLU A 276 -14.72 2.64 -5.12
CA GLU A 276 -13.31 3.00 -5.23
C GLU A 276 -13.07 3.93 -6.42
N ALA A 277 -12.58 5.14 -6.18
CA ALA A 277 -12.15 6.05 -7.23
C ALA A 277 -10.71 5.75 -7.66
N SER A 278 -10.48 5.62 -8.97
CA SER A 278 -9.16 5.29 -9.53
C SER A 278 -8.96 5.90 -10.93
N GLY A 279 -7.70 6.05 -11.31
CA GLY A 279 -7.30 6.54 -12.64
C GLY A 279 -7.07 8.05 -12.67
N GLY A 280 -5.82 8.46 -12.94
CA GLY A 280 -5.45 9.87 -13.15
C GLY A 280 -5.46 10.78 -11.91
N ILE A 281 -6.10 10.38 -10.81
CA ILE A 281 -6.33 11.20 -9.60
C ILE A 281 -5.05 11.87 -9.12
N SER A 282 -5.08 13.20 -9.02
CA SER A 282 -4.01 14.04 -8.49
C SER A 282 -4.21 14.34 -7.01
N PHE A 283 -3.19 14.93 -6.38
CA PHE A 283 -3.29 15.33 -4.99
C PHE A 283 -4.30 16.48 -4.83
N GLU A 284 -4.42 17.32 -5.86
CA GLU A 284 -5.34 18.46 -5.93
C GLU A 284 -6.80 18.02 -5.94
N ASP A 285 -7.10 16.88 -6.58
CA ASP A 285 -8.47 16.36 -6.73
C ASP A 285 -9.03 15.72 -5.45
N LEU A 286 -8.19 15.43 -4.45
CA LEU A 286 -8.56 14.59 -3.30
C LEU A 286 -9.77 15.12 -2.52
N THR A 287 -9.85 16.43 -2.29
CA THR A 287 -10.98 17.04 -1.57
C THR A 287 -12.28 16.84 -2.34
N THR A 288 -12.27 17.10 -3.65
CA THR A 288 -13.42 16.88 -4.53
C THR A 288 -13.88 15.42 -4.46
N TRP A 289 -12.96 14.46 -4.60
CA TRP A 289 -13.32 13.04 -4.53
C TRP A 289 -13.85 12.63 -3.15
N SER A 290 -13.31 13.22 -2.08
CA SER A 290 -13.74 12.92 -0.72
C SER A 290 -15.16 13.41 -0.44
N ASP A 291 -15.53 14.56 -0.99
CA ASP A 291 -16.86 15.15 -0.87
C ASP A 291 -17.93 14.41 -1.68
N LEU A 292 -17.53 13.64 -2.71
CA LEU A 292 -18.45 12.86 -3.53
C LEU A 292 -19.04 11.64 -2.81
N GLY A 293 -18.42 11.19 -1.72
CA GLY A 293 -18.93 10.05 -0.93
C GLY A 293 -18.40 8.67 -1.34
N VAL A 294 -17.29 8.62 -2.08
CA VAL A 294 -16.55 7.37 -2.32
C VAL A 294 -15.99 6.81 -1.01
N ASP A 295 -15.73 5.50 -0.98
CA ASP A 295 -15.18 4.83 0.21
C ASP A 295 -13.65 4.82 0.20
N VAL A 296 -13.07 4.67 -0.98
CA VAL A 296 -11.63 4.53 -1.19
C VAL A 296 -11.18 5.35 -2.39
N ILE A 297 -10.03 6.01 -2.28
CA ILE A 297 -9.32 6.60 -3.42
C ILE A 297 -8.02 5.83 -3.61
N SER A 298 -7.84 5.12 -4.73
CA SER A 298 -6.57 4.46 -5.02
C SER A 298 -5.74 5.21 -6.04
N SER A 299 -4.45 5.37 -5.73
CA SER A 299 -3.53 6.05 -6.64
C SER A 299 -2.11 5.50 -6.51
N SER A 300 -1.44 5.38 -7.65
CA SER A 300 -0.03 5.04 -7.66
C SER A 300 0.86 6.21 -7.24
N LYS A 301 0.35 7.46 -7.28
CA LYS A 301 1.09 8.65 -6.85
C LYS A 301 1.38 8.68 -5.34
N LEU A 302 0.76 7.78 -4.55
CA LEU A 302 1.16 7.57 -3.15
C LEU A 302 2.61 7.08 -3.01
N HIS A 303 3.15 6.36 -4.00
CA HIS A 303 4.46 5.69 -3.89
C HIS A 303 5.32 5.73 -5.16
N CYS A 304 4.72 5.86 -6.35
CA CYS A 304 5.47 6.04 -7.59
C CYS A 304 5.95 7.48 -7.71
N GLY A 305 7.25 7.67 -7.91
CA GLY A 305 7.83 9.00 -8.11
C GLY A 305 7.93 9.84 -6.84
N THR A 306 7.69 9.26 -5.66
CA THR A 306 7.87 9.94 -4.39
C THR A 306 9.35 10.19 -4.11
N SER A 307 9.68 11.40 -3.62
CA SER A 307 11.04 11.75 -3.19
C SER A 307 11.42 11.01 -1.92
N ALA A 308 12.68 10.58 -1.82
CA ALA A 308 13.20 9.96 -0.60
C ALA A 308 13.26 10.98 0.55
N LEU A 309 13.08 10.49 1.78
CA LEU A 309 13.40 11.26 2.97
C LEU A 309 14.92 11.50 3.02
N ASP A 310 15.35 12.75 3.20
CA ASP A 310 16.77 13.07 3.33
C ASP A 310 17.31 12.53 4.67
N VAL A 311 18.20 11.55 4.58
CA VAL A 311 18.87 10.87 5.68
C VAL A 311 20.36 10.81 5.40
N SER A 312 21.17 10.84 6.46
CA SER A 312 22.62 10.81 6.32
C SER A 312 23.26 9.99 7.42
N MET A 313 24.42 9.42 7.10
CA MET A 313 25.28 8.71 8.04
C MET A 313 26.60 9.49 8.19
N LEU A 314 27.16 9.52 9.40
CA LEU A 314 28.47 10.09 9.66
C LEU A 314 29.23 9.21 10.64
N PHE A 315 30.51 9.02 10.37
CA PHE A 315 31.44 8.29 11.21
C PHE A 315 31.99 9.21 12.30
N ASP A 316 32.14 8.69 13.52
CA ASP A 316 32.77 9.43 14.61
C ASP A 316 34.22 9.75 14.21
N GLY A 317 34.61 11.03 14.27
CA GLY A 317 35.95 11.51 13.91
C GLY A 317 36.11 12.03 12.48
N ALA A 318 35.03 12.05 11.69
CA ALA A 318 34.96 12.74 10.40
C ALA A 318 34.75 14.26 10.52
#